data_AF-A0A9W4TAT1-F1
#
_entry.id   AF-A0A9W4TAT1-F1
#
_cell.length_a   1.000
_cell.length_b   1.000
_cell.length_c   1.000
_cell.angle_alpha   90.00
_cell.angle_beta   90.00
_cell.angle_gamma   90.00
#
_symmetry.space_group_name_H-M   'P 1'
#
loop_
_entity.id
_entity.type
_entity.pdbx_description
1 polymer ?
#
loop_
_entity_poly.entity_id
_entity_poly.type
_entity_poly.pdbx_seq_one_letter_code
_entity_poly.pdbx_strand_id
1 'polypeptide(L)'
;QLKYIDSMQFMNSSLATLTKNLGDDHPITTEYFKKQGYSSKQISLAYHKGIFPHEYIISHDRFKETELPLIQEFHSVLGEYNDLYLKIDVLSLADVWTTFRKTSIRHYGLDPSHYVSAPSLSWDAMLKMTKVKIELFTEMAMHDFIEKAKRGGIAM
;
A
#
# COMPACT_ATOMS: atom_id res chain seq x y z
N GLN A 1 -1.98 9.89 19.88
CA GLN A 1 -1.93 8.42 19.72
C GLN A 1 -1.51 8.11 18.29
N LEU A 2 -0.50 7.25 18.11
CA LEU A 2 -0.03 6.80 16.79
C LEU A 2 -0.95 5.68 16.26
N LYS A 3 -1.32 5.70 14.98
CA LYS A 3 -2.13 4.65 14.34
C LYS A 3 -1.33 4.01 13.21
N TYR A 4 -1.26 2.69 13.21
CA TYR A 4 -0.69 1.90 12.12
C TYR A 4 -1.82 1.35 11.26
N ILE A 5 -1.74 1.59 9.96
CA ILE A 5 -2.74 1.16 8.99
C ILE A 5 -2.03 0.27 7.97
N ASP A 6 -2.61 -0.89 7.71
CA ASP A 6 -2.13 -1.81 6.68
C ASP A 6 -2.72 -1.42 5.32
N SER A 7 -1.87 -0.96 4.40
CA SER A 7 -2.28 -0.57 3.04
C SER A 7 -2.85 -1.73 2.23
N MET A 8 -2.46 -2.98 2.53
CA MET A 8 -2.95 -4.18 1.84
C MET A 8 -4.44 -4.44 2.13
N GLN A 9 -4.94 -4.00 3.29
CA GLN A 9 -6.37 -4.06 3.64
C GLN A 9 -7.23 -3.12 2.78
N PHE A 10 -6.60 -2.20 2.03
CA PHE A 10 -7.27 -1.28 1.13
C PHE A 10 -7.00 -1.60 -0.33
N MET A 11 -5.74 -1.89 -0.65
CA MET A 11 -5.25 -2.12 -2.01
C MET A 11 -4.59 -3.48 -2.05
N ASN A 12 -5.41 -4.54 -2.14
CA ASN A 12 -4.95 -5.93 -2.10
C ASN A 12 -4.29 -6.34 -3.43
N SER A 13 -3.12 -5.76 -3.72
CA SER A 13 -2.34 -5.99 -4.93
C SER A 13 -0.88 -5.64 -4.66
N SER A 14 0.02 -6.20 -5.48
CA SER A 14 1.44 -5.92 -5.31
C SER A 14 1.76 -4.43 -5.53
N LEU A 15 2.75 -3.91 -4.81
CA LEU A 15 3.20 -2.52 -5.01
C LEU A 15 3.62 -2.27 -6.46
N ALA A 16 4.25 -3.24 -7.14
CA ALA A 16 4.61 -3.12 -8.55
C ALA A 16 3.39 -2.90 -9.45
N THR A 17 2.29 -3.62 -9.20
CA THR A 17 1.01 -3.43 -9.91
C THR A 17 0.42 -2.06 -9.63
N LEU A 18 0.43 -1.62 -8.37
CA LEU A 18 -0.13 -0.34 -7.95
C LEU A 18 0.65 0.84 -8.51
N THR A 19 1.98 0.79 -8.46
CA THR A 19 2.88 1.78 -9.07
C THR A 19 2.66 1.85 -10.58
N LYS A 20 2.54 0.71 -11.26
CA LYS A 20 2.23 0.68 -12.70
C LYS A 20 0.89 1.35 -13.03
N ASN A 21 -0.12 1.23 -12.16
CA ASN A 21 -1.43 1.88 -12.37
C ASN A 21 -1.37 3.41 -12.24
N LEU A 22 -0.35 3.97 -11.59
CA LEU A 22 -0.12 5.41 -11.52
C LEU A 22 0.50 5.99 -12.80
N GLY A 23 1.04 5.14 -13.69
CA GLY A 23 1.76 5.61 -14.88
C GLY A 23 3.02 6.41 -14.51
N ASP A 24 3.15 7.63 -15.02
CA ASP A 24 4.27 8.52 -14.71
C ASP A 24 3.97 9.51 -13.56
N ASP A 25 2.80 9.41 -12.92
CA ASP A 25 2.36 10.33 -11.86
C ASP A 25 2.87 9.91 -10.48
N HIS A 26 4.16 10.15 -10.25
CA HIS A 26 4.86 9.85 -8.98
C HIS A 26 5.41 11.13 -8.33
N PRO A 27 4.55 12.05 -7.85
CA PRO A 27 4.97 13.39 -7.44
C PRO A 27 5.96 13.39 -6.27
N ILE A 28 5.75 12.55 -5.25
CA ILE A 28 6.60 12.50 -4.05
C ILE A 28 7.96 11.90 -4.40
N THR A 29 7.96 10.77 -5.12
CA THR A 29 9.20 10.11 -5.56
C THR A 29 10.00 11.02 -6.49
N THR A 30 9.32 11.67 -7.45
CA THR A 30 9.94 12.60 -8.40
C THR A 30 10.59 13.78 -7.68
N GLU A 31 9.86 14.41 -6.76
CA GLU A 31 10.37 15.58 -6.03
C GLU A 31 11.59 15.20 -5.17
N TYR A 32 11.53 14.05 -4.49
CA TYR A 32 12.63 13.56 -3.67
C TYR A 32 13.92 13.38 -4.47
N PHE A 33 13.88 12.64 -5.58
CA PHE A 33 15.08 12.38 -6.39
C PHE A 33 15.55 13.60 -7.20
N LYS A 34 14.63 14.49 -7.62
CA LYS A 34 15.03 15.77 -8.24
C LYS A 34 15.85 16.64 -7.28
N LYS A 35 15.46 16.71 -6.00
CA LYS A 35 16.22 17.46 -4.97
C LYS A 35 17.63 16.89 -4.74
N GLN A 36 17.82 15.61 -5.01
CA GLN A 36 19.11 14.92 -4.92
C GLN A 36 19.94 15.01 -6.21
N GLY A 37 19.47 15.74 -7.24
CA GLY A 37 20.23 15.98 -8.48
C GLY A 37 20.11 14.87 -9.53
N TYR A 38 19.17 13.93 -9.39
CA TYR A 38 18.98 12.86 -10.37
C TYR A 38 18.29 13.37 -11.64
N SER A 39 18.69 12.83 -12.79
CA SER A 39 18.07 13.12 -14.09
C SER A 39 16.71 12.44 -14.23
N SER A 40 15.83 12.98 -15.08
CA SER A 40 14.49 12.41 -15.32
C SER A 40 14.53 10.94 -15.78
N LYS A 41 15.58 10.52 -16.52
CA LYS A 41 15.77 9.13 -16.94
C LYS A 41 16.13 8.20 -15.77
N GLN A 42 16.88 8.68 -14.79
CA GLN A 42 17.19 7.91 -13.59
C GLN A 42 15.96 7.80 -12.68
N ILE A 43 15.15 8.86 -12.62
CA ILE A 43 13.91 8.87 -11.85
C ILE A 43 12.89 7.90 -12.45
N SER A 44 12.76 7.83 -13.78
CA SER A 44 11.86 6.86 -14.40
C SER A 44 12.23 5.40 -14.10
N LEU A 45 13.51 5.11 -13.86
CA LEU A 45 13.94 3.78 -13.42
C LEU A 45 13.45 3.47 -12.00
N ALA A 46 13.31 4.47 -11.12
CA ALA A 46 12.81 4.28 -9.76
C ALA A 46 11.33 3.90 -9.72
N TYR A 47 10.55 4.18 -10.78
CA TYR A 47 9.15 3.74 -10.88
C TYR A 47 9.02 2.25 -11.17
N HIS A 48 10.08 1.63 -11.70
CA HIS A 48 10.13 0.21 -11.94
C HIS A 48 10.70 -0.49 -10.71
N LYS A 49 9.88 -1.30 -10.05
CA LYS A 49 10.27 -2.00 -8.82
C LYS A 49 11.58 -2.77 -9.04
N GLY A 50 12.59 -2.46 -8.22
CA GLY A 50 13.88 -3.16 -8.22
C GLY A 50 13.75 -4.59 -7.70
N ILE A 51 14.85 -5.35 -7.77
CA ILE A 51 14.94 -6.69 -7.17
C ILE A 51 15.67 -6.56 -5.84
N PHE A 52 15.02 -6.92 -4.73
CA PHE A 52 15.69 -6.93 -3.44
C PHE A 52 16.80 -8.01 -3.43
N PRO A 53 18.01 -7.74 -2.92
CA PRO A 53 19.07 -8.72 -2.91
C PRO A 53 18.88 -9.69 -1.74
N HIS A 54 18.13 -10.76 -2.01
CA HIS A 54 17.84 -11.82 -1.05
C HIS A 54 19.04 -12.73 -0.73
N GLU A 55 20.11 -12.66 -1.51
CA GLU A 55 21.31 -13.50 -1.33
C GLU A 55 22.11 -13.18 -0.05
N TYR A 56 21.95 -11.98 0.53
CA TYR A 56 22.67 -11.58 1.74
C TYR A 56 21.85 -11.73 3.02
N ILE A 57 20.52 -11.60 2.96
CA ILE A 57 19.63 -11.71 4.12
C ILE A 57 19.02 -13.11 4.16
N ILE A 58 19.86 -14.09 4.48
CA ILE A 58 19.53 -15.53 4.38
C ILE A 58 19.13 -16.17 5.73
N SER A 59 19.36 -15.50 6.87
CA SER A 59 18.97 -16.06 8.16
C SER A 59 18.56 -14.99 9.17
N HIS A 60 17.65 -15.36 10.07
CA HIS A 60 17.24 -14.50 11.20
C HIS A 60 18.40 -14.24 12.17
N ASP A 61 19.45 -15.07 12.15
CA ASP A 61 20.63 -14.91 13.00
C ASP A 61 21.52 -13.75 12.55
N ARG A 62 21.49 -13.38 11.27
CA ARG A 62 22.16 -12.18 10.74
C ARG A 62 21.58 -10.87 11.28
N PHE A 63 20.33 -10.89 11.77
CA PHE A 63 19.70 -9.74 12.44
C PHE A 63 20.12 -9.59 13.91
N LYS A 64 20.76 -10.62 14.49
CA LYS A 64 21.22 -10.63 15.89
C LYS A 64 22.70 -10.29 16.03
N GLU A 65 23.40 -10.10 14.91
CA GLU A 65 24.78 -9.63 14.89
C GLU A 65 24.85 -8.25 15.57
N THR A 66 25.63 -8.13 16.64
CA THR A 66 25.77 -6.90 17.44
C THR A 66 26.67 -5.85 16.79
N GLU A 67 27.36 -6.24 15.73
CA GLU A 67 28.29 -5.42 14.99
C GLU A 67 28.26 -5.86 13.53
N LEU A 68 28.35 -4.89 12.64
CA LEU A 68 28.43 -5.15 11.20
C LEU A 68 29.74 -5.90 10.91
N PRO A 69 29.74 -6.88 9.98
CA PRO A 69 30.96 -7.44 9.44
C PRO A 69 31.95 -6.36 9.00
N LEU A 70 33.24 -6.69 8.99
CA LEU A 70 34.30 -5.79 8.56
C LEU A 70 34.00 -5.23 7.17
N ILE A 71 34.30 -3.94 6.95
CA ILE A 71 33.99 -3.21 5.70
C ILE A 71 34.61 -3.83 4.44
N GLN A 72 35.56 -4.76 4.60
CA GLN A 72 36.23 -5.51 3.55
C GLN A 72 35.41 -6.73 3.08
N GLU A 73 34.50 -7.23 3.92
CA GLU A 73 33.58 -8.34 3.61
C GLU A 73 32.22 -7.83 3.13
N PHE A 74 31.87 -6.59 3.51
CA PHE A 74 30.83 -5.82 2.84
C PHE A 74 31.39 -5.30 1.52
N HIS A 75 31.03 -5.92 0.40
CA HIS A 75 31.07 -5.21 -0.86
C HIS A 75 30.16 -3.98 -0.71
N SER A 76 30.76 -2.80 -0.46
CA SER A 76 30.14 -1.53 -0.04
C SER A 76 28.90 -1.10 -0.83
N VAL A 77 28.73 -1.66 -2.04
CA VAL A 77 27.60 -1.47 -2.95
C VAL A 77 26.27 -2.02 -2.40
N LEU A 78 26.27 -3.07 -1.57
CA LEU A 78 25.04 -3.74 -1.18
C LEU A 78 24.21 -2.99 -0.11
N GLY A 79 24.88 -2.35 0.85
CA GLY A 79 24.22 -1.55 1.89
C GLY A 79 23.56 -0.30 1.31
N GLU A 80 24.31 0.45 0.50
CA GLU A 80 23.78 1.63 -0.20
C GLU A 80 22.64 1.26 -1.16
N TYR A 81 22.75 0.13 -1.85
CA TYR A 81 21.68 -0.40 -2.68
C TYR A 81 20.43 -0.77 -1.87
N ASN A 82 20.58 -1.43 -0.72
CA ASN A 82 19.47 -1.80 0.16
C ASN A 82 18.74 -0.56 0.69
N ASP A 83 19.47 0.44 1.16
CA ASP A 83 18.88 1.69 1.66
C ASP A 83 18.13 2.43 0.55
N LEU A 84 18.71 2.48 -0.66
CA LEU A 84 18.06 3.05 -1.83
C LEU A 84 16.80 2.26 -2.22
N TYR A 85 16.86 0.92 -2.22
CA TYR A 85 15.73 0.05 -2.51
C TYR A 85 14.57 0.30 -1.53
N LEU A 86 14.86 0.26 -0.23
CA LEU A 86 13.85 0.49 0.82
C LEU A 86 13.25 1.88 0.70
N LYS A 87 14.08 2.89 0.37
CA LYS A 87 13.61 4.25 0.14
C LYS A 87 12.64 4.31 -1.04
N ILE A 88 12.95 3.65 -2.15
CA ILE A 88 12.07 3.59 -3.34
C ILE A 88 10.75 2.92 -3.01
N ASP A 89 10.75 1.81 -2.27
CA ASP A 89 9.51 1.11 -1.88
C ASP A 89 8.62 1.99 -0.98
N VAL A 90 9.21 2.71 -0.02
CA VAL A 90 8.47 3.64 0.85
C VAL A 90 7.91 4.83 0.08
N LEU A 91 8.70 5.44 -0.81
CA LEU A 91 8.26 6.58 -1.63
C LEU A 91 7.15 6.17 -2.61
N SER A 92 7.30 5.01 -3.25
CA SER A 92 6.29 4.44 -4.16
C SER A 92 4.98 4.18 -3.44
N LEU A 93 5.04 3.58 -2.24
CA LEU A 93 3.84 3.38 -1.42
C LEU A 93 3.21 4.70 -1.00
N ALA A 94 4.01 5.73 -0.69
CA ALA A 94 3.51 7.06 -0.36
C ALA A 94 2.77 7.72 -1.53
N ASP A 95 3.29 7.60 -2.76
CA ASP A 95 2.60 8.08 -3.97
C ASP A 95 1.27 7.35 -4.18
N VAL A 96 1.28 6.01 -4.13
CA VAL A 96 0.08 5.17 -4.26
C VAL A 96 -0.97 5.53 -3.21
N TRP A 97 -0.58 5.59 -1.93
CA TRP A 97 -1.50 5.91 -0.84
C TRP A 97 -2.05 7.33 -0.96
N THR A 98 -1.22 8.30 -1.36
CA THR A 98 -1.65 9.69 -1.54
C THR A 98 -2.67 9.80 -2.66
N THR A 99 -2.44 9.12 -3.77
CA THR A 99 -3.40 9.09 -4.90
C THR A 99 -4.70 8.39 -4.50
N PHE A 100 -4.63 7.27 -3.77
CA PHE A 100 -5.80 6.59 -3.23
C PHE A 100 -6.61 7.47 -2.27
N ARG A 101 -5.94 8.19 -1.37
CA ARG A 101 -6.55 9.14 -0.44
C ARG A 101 -7.24 10.30 -1.15
N LYS A 102 -6.55 10.94 -2.11
CA LYS A 102 -7.13 12.01 -2.94
C LYS A 102 -8.37 11.54 -3.69
N THR A 103 -8.30 10.35 -4.28
CA THR A 103 -9.40 9.73 -5.04
C THR A 103 -10.60 9.45 -4.12
N SER A 104 -10.35 8.85 -2.95
CA SER A 104 -11.41 8.55 -1.97
C SER A 104 -12.11 9.80 -1.45
N ILE A 105 -11.35 10.86 -1.13
CA ILE A 105 -11.92 12.15 -0.71
C ILE A 105 -12.69 12.79 -1.86
N ARG A 106 -12.19 12.73 -3.10
CA ARG A 106 -12.88 13.30 -4.26
C ARG A 106 -14.21 12.62 -4.57
N HIS A 107 -14.26 11.28 -4.53
CA HIS A 107 -15.45 10.52 -4.92
C HIS A 107 -16.45 10.33 -3.78
N TYR A 108 -15.96 10.09 -2.55
CA TYR A 108 -16.80 9.76 -1.40
C TYR A 108 -16.83 10.88 -0.35
N GLY A 109 -15.88 11.83 -0.40
CA GLY A 109 -15.71 12.81 0.67
C GLY A 109 -15.32 12.16 2.00
N LEU A 110 -14.64 11.01 1.95
CA LEU A 110 -14.18 10.24 3.10
C LEU A 110 -12.67 10.05 3.00
N ASP A 111 -11.98 10.21 4.12
CA ASP A 111 -10.53 9.96 4.20
C ASP A 111 -10.30 8.49 4.60
N PRO A 112 -9.68 7.67 3.73
CA PRO A 112 -9.39 6.26 4.03
C PRO A 112 -8.50 6.08 5.28
N SER A 113 -7.73 7.10 5.68
CA SER A 113 -6.85 7.06 6.85
C SER A 113 -7.61 7.01 8.19
N HIS A 114 -8.95 7.16 8.17
CA HIS A 114 -9.81 6.99 9.34
C HIS A 114 -10.43 5.60 9.46
N TYR A 115 -10.13 4.71 8.52
CA TYR A 115 -10.69 3.37 8.45
C TYR A 115 -9.61 2.32 8.68
N VAL A 116 -10.05 1.10 8.99
CA VAL A 116 -9.16 -0.06 9.18
C VAL A 116 -8.95 -0.84 7.88
N SER A 117 -9.89 -0.78 6.94
CA SER A 117 -9.87 -1.55 5.69
C SER A 117 -10.80 -0.97 4.62
N ALA A 118 -10.64 -1.40 3.37
CA ALA A 118 -11.51 -1.02 2.25
C ALA A 118 -13.00 -1.36 2.51
N PRO A 119 -13.40 -2.54 3.01
CA PRO A 119 -14.80 -2.82 3.29
C PRO A 119 -15.46 -1.82 4.25
N SER A 120 -14.76 -1.41 5.31
CA SER A 120 -15.28 -0.40 6.25
C SER A 120 -15.45 0.98 5.60
N LEU A 121 -14.50 1.39 4.76
CA LEU A 121 -14.61 2.61 3.96
C LEU A 121 -15.78 2.52 2.96
N SER A 122 -15.92 1.39 2.26
CA SER A 122 -16.96 1.17 1.26
C SER A 122 -18.35 1.17 1.86
N TRP A 123 -18.51 0.63 3.07
CA TRP A 123 -19.77 0.66 3.81
C TRP A 123 -20.23 2.08 4.10
N ASP A 124 -19.36 2.90 4.69
CA ASP A 124 -19.67 4.30 5.00
C ASP A 124 -19.86 5.13 3.72
N ALA A 125 -19.08 4.86 2.68
CA ALA A 125 -19.28 5.47 1.37
C ALA A 125 -20.67 5.13 0.81
N MET A 126 -21.10 3.87 0.87
CA MET A 126 -22.41 3.44 0.41
C MET A 126 -23.54 4.13 1.20
N LEU A 127 -23.43 4.19 2.54
CA LEU A 127 -24.43 4.86 3.38
C LEU A 127 -24.53 6.34 3.03
N LYS A 128 -23.38 7.01 2.86
CA LYS A 128 -23.32 8.44 2.55
C LYS A 128 -23.87 8.76 1.17
N MET A 129 -23.58 7.93 0.17
CA MET A 129 -24.02 8.13 -1.21
C MET A 129 -25.53 7.85 -1.38
N THR A 130 -26.01 6.75 -0.82
CA THR A 130 -27.42 6.33 -0.97
C THR A 130 -28.36 7.05 0.00
N LYS A 131 -27.84 7.53 1.13
CA LYS A 131 -28.60 8.11 2.26
C LYS A 131 -29.66 7.16 2.82
N VAL A 132 -29.53 5.86 2.56
CA VAL A 132 -30.43 4.85 3.10
C VAL A 132 -30.21 4.73 4.61
N LYS A 133 -31.30 4.55 5.35
CA LYS A 133 -31.24 4.18 6.78
C LYS A 133 -31.44 2.68 6.87
N ILE A 134 -30.43 1.97 7.37
CA ILE A 134 -30.52 0.54 7.60
C ILE A 134 -31.15 0.32 8.97
N GLU A 135 -32.26 -0.42 9.00
CA GLU A 135 -32.94 -0.80 10.23
C GLU A 135 -32.29 -2.06 10.83
N LEU A 136 -32.33 -2.16 12.15
CA LEU A 136 -31.87 -3.36 12.85
C LEU A 136 -32.89 -4.48 12.66
N PHE A 137 -32.41 -5.72 12.53
CA PHE A 137 -33.30 -6.87 12.50
C PHE A 137 -34.07 -6.99 13.81
N THR A 138 -35.40 -7.03 13.71
CA THR A 138 -36.31 -7.20 14.85
C THR A 138 -36.70 -8.67 15.05
N GLU A 139 -36.59 -9.48 14.00
CA GLU A 139 -37.05 -10.88 13.98
C GLU A 139 -36.01 -11.82 13.37
N MET A 140 -35.92 -13.05 13.90
CA MET A 140 -35.01 -14.08 13.39
C MET A 140 -35.29 -14.44 11.92
N ALA A 141 -36.56 -14.36 11.49
CA ALA A 141 -36.95 -14.64 10.12
C ALA A 141 -36.27 -13.70 9.10
N MET A 142 -36.03 -12.44 9.46
CA MET A 142 -35.32 -11.47 8.60
C MET A 142 -33.85 -11.88 8.43
N HIS A 143 -33.20 -12.26 9.53
CA HIS A 143 -31.84 -12.78 9.51
C HIS A 143 -31.74 -14.04 8.63
N ASP A 144 -32.62 -15.01 8.86
CA ASP A 144 -32.63 -16.28 8.11
C ASP A 144 -32.90 -16.07 6.62
N PHE A 145 -33.76 -15.11 6.28
CA PHE A 145 -34.02 -14.74 4.89
C PHE A 145 -32.75 -14.19 4.22
N ILE A 146 -32.03 -13.26 4.86
CA ILE A 146 -30.79 -12.69 4.31
C ILE A 146 -29.70 -13.76 4.21
N GLU A 147 -29.50 -14.58 5.23
CA GLU A 147 -28.49 -15.63 5.20
C GLU A 147 -28.77 -16.67 4.10
N LYS A 148 -30.04 -17.06 3.92
CA LYS A 148 -30.45 -17.95 2.82
C LYS A 148 -30.35 -17.28 1.45
N ALA A 149 -30.36 -15.95 1.36
CA ALA A 149 -30.22 -15.21 0.12
C ALA A 149 -28.76 -14.98 -0.30
N LYS A 150 -27.78 -15.12 0.61
CA LYS A 150 -26.36 -14.97 0.27
C LYS A 150 -25.93 -16.05 -0.74
N ARG A 151 -25.34 -15.61 -1.85
CA ARG A 151 -24.79 -16.45 -2.91
C ARG A 151 -23.38 -15.96 -3.25
N GLY A 152 -22.49 -16.88 -3.58
CA GLY A 152 -21.18 -16.55 -4.13
C GLY A 152 -21.26 -16.23 -5.63
N GLY A 153 -20.11 -15.91 -6.22
CA GLY A 153 -20.01 -15.83 -7.68
C GLY A 153 -20.28 -17.18 -8.34
N ILE A 154 -20.93 -17.18 -9.49
CA ILE A 154 -21.08 -18.39 -10.30
C ILE A 154 -19.73 -18.66 -10.95
N ALA A 155 -19.11 -19.78 -10.61
CA ALA A 155 -17.95 -20.31 -11.31
C ALA A 155 -18.43 -21.33 -12.34
N MET A 156 -18.11 -21.10 -13.61
CA MET A 156 -18.34 -22.04 -14.71
C MET A 156 -17.07 -22.84 -15.00
#